data_AF-A0A953AI70-F1
#
_entry.id   AF-A0A953AI70-F1
#
_cell.length_a   1.000
_cell.length_b   1.000
_cell.length_c   1.000
_cell.angle_alpha   90.00
_cell.angle_beta   90.00
_cell.angle_gamma   90.00
#
_symmetry.space_group_name_H-M   'P 1'
#
loop_
_entity.id
_entity.type
_entity.pdbx_description
1 polymer ?
#
loop_
_entity_poly.entity_id
_entity_poly.type
_entity_poly.pdbx_seq_one_letter_code
_entity_poly.pdbx_strand_id
1 'polypeptide(L)' 'YLNVTEAKLFWAQGDVEQSAWLGVKAWEAAQETGSAKVEPELRALHASLSAKAPTDASVQRLGLELGIC' A
#
# COMPACT_ATOMS: atom_id res chain seq x y z
N TYR A 1 12.12 2.42 -0.59
CA TYR A 1 11.59 3.45 -1.51
C TYR A 1 11.14 2.88 -2.85
N LEU A 2 11.88 1.94 -3.48
CA LEU A 2 11.48 1.32 -4.76
C LEU A 2 10.00 0.86 -4.77
N ASN A 3 9.58 0.15 -3.72
CA ASN A 3 8.29 -0.52 -3.67
C ASN A 3 7.07 0.43 -3.69
N VAL A 4 7.18 1.67 -3.17
CA VAL A 4 6.03 2.62 -3.17
C VAL A 4 5.76 3.16 -4.58
N THR A 5 6.83 3.47 -5.32
CA THR A 5 6.72 3.91 -6.71
C THR A 5 6.13 2.82 -7.58
N GLU A 6 6.58 1.57 -7.41
CA GLU A 6 6.03 0.42 -8.12
C GLU A 6 4.56 0.18 -7.76
N ALA A 7 4.20 0.27 -6.48
CA ALA A 7 2.81 0.15 -6.04
C ALA A 7 1.89 1.18 -6.72
N LYS A 8 2.35 2.43 -6.89
CA LYS A 8 1.60 3.47 -7.62
C LYS A 8 1.53 3.20 -9.13
N LEU A 9 2.57 2.60 -9.72
CA LEU A 9 2.56 2.22 -11.14
C LEU A 9 1.54 1.12 -11.42
N PHE A 10 1.47 0.07 -10.59
CA PHE A 10 0.46 -0.97 -10.72
C PHE A 10 -0.96 -0.44 -10.52
N TRP A 11 -1.14 0.48 -9.57
CA TRP A 11 -2.41 1.20 -9.41
C TRP A 11 -2.80 1.95 -10.69
N ALA A 12 -1.87 2.68 -11.31
CA ALA A 12 -2.12 3.40 -12.56
C ALA A 12 -2.44 2.46 -13.74
N GLN A 13 -1.93 1.23 -13.73
CA GLN A 13 -2.25 0.17 -14.69
C GLN A 13 -3.58 -0.53 -14.38
N GLY A 14 -4.19 -0.23 -13.22
CA GLY A 14 -5.46 -0.79 -12.79
C GLY A 14 -5.35 -2.09 -11.99
N ASP A 15 -4.13 -2.58 -11.76
CA ASP A 15 -3.85 -3.79 -10.98
C ASP A 15 -3.85 -3.49 -9.48
N VAL A 16 -5.00 -3.78 -8.87
CA VAL A 16 -5.28 -3.46 -7.46
C VAL A 16 -4.54 -4.40 -6.52
N GLU A 17 -4.57 -5.70 -6.79
CA GLU A 17 -3.96 -6.72 -5.95
C GLU A 17 -2.45 -6.51 -5.87
N GLN A 18 -1.79 -6.35 -7.02
CA GLN A 18 -0.34 -6.15 -7.09
C GLN A 18 0.08 -4.82 -6.46
N SER A 19 -0.71 -3.76 -6.66
CA SER A 19 -0.48 -2.46 -6.03
C SER A 19 -0.55 -2.55 -4.51
N ALA A 20 -1.59 -3.19 -3.97
CA ALA A 20 -1.79 -3.33 -2.54
C ALA A 20 -0.69 -4.21 -1.90
N TRP A 21 -0.33 -5.32 -2.55
CA TRP A 21 0.74 -6.21 -2.10
C TRP A 21 2.10 -5.50 -2.03
N LEU A 22 2.44 -4.71 -3.06
CA LEU A 22 3.66 -3.90 -3.04
C LEU A 22 3.61 -2.79 -1.98
N GLY A 23 2.43 -2.24 -1.71
CA GLY A 23 2.20 -1.31 -0.61
C GLY A 23 2.55 -1.93 0.75
N VAL A 24 2.12 -3.18 0.99
CA VAL A 24 2.46 -3.94 2.21
C VAL A 24 3.97 -4.14 2.30
N LYS A 25 4.61 -4.60 1.22
CA LYS A 25 6.06 -4.80 1.17
C LYS A 25 6.85 -3.52 1.38
N ALA A 26 6.34 -2.40 0.87
CA ALA A 26 6.94 -1.09 1.08
C ALA A 26 6.87 -0.66 2.56
N TRP A 27 5.76 -0.95 3.22
CA TRP A 27 5.58 -0.67 4.64
C TRP A 27 6.49 -1.53 5.52
N GLU A 28 6.54 -2.84 5.28
CA GLU A 28 7.43 -3.77 5.99
C GLU A 28 8.89 -3.29 5.94
N ALA A 29 9.40 -3.00 4.73
CA ALA A 29 10.77 -2.49 4.55
C ALA A 29 11.01 -1.11 5.21
N ALA A 30 9.97 -0.28 5.27
CA ALA A 30 10.05 1.02 5.94
C ALA A 30 10.12 0.86 7.46
N GLN A 31 9.38 -0.09 8.04
CA GLN A 31 9.48 -0.42 9.46
C GLN A 31 10.85 -1.00 9.82
N GLU A 32 11.40 -1.90 9.01
CA GLU A 32 12.75 -2.47 9.21
C GLU A 32 13.85 -1.41 9.23
N THR A 33 13.69 -0.34 8.44
CA THR A 33 14.65 0.76 8.36
C THR A 33 14.34 1.92 9.31
N GLY A 34 13.27 1.81 10.11
CA GLY A 34 12.80 2.88 11.01
C GLY A 34 12.34 4.15 10.26
N SER A 35 11.93 4.03 9.00
CA SER A 35 11.61 5.16 8.13
C SER A 35 10.10 5.37 7.99
N ALA A 36 9.52 6.30 8.74
CA ALA A 36 8.08 6.64 8.63
C ALA A 36 7.72 7.50 7.40
N LYS A 37 8.70 7.86 6.56
CA LYS A 37 8.50 8.82 5.45
C LYS A 37 7.50 8.34 4.39
N VAL A 38 7.35 7.03 4.24
CA VAL A 38 6.45 6.43 3.24
C VAL A 38 5.01 6.25 3.73
N GLU A 39 4.78 6.38 5.04
CA GLU A 39 3.45 6.21 5.65
C GLU A 39 2.37 7.05 4.95
N PRO A 40 2.50 8.39 4.81
CA PRO A 40 1.44 9.20 4.20
C PRO A 40 1.15 8.81 2.75
N GLU A 41 2.17 8.40 2.00
CA GLU A 41 2.00 7.95 0.62
C GLU A 41 1.24 6.61 0.55
N LEU A 42 1.54 5.69 1.46
CA LEU A 42 0.87 4.40 1.56
C LEU A 42 -0.56 4.54 2.08
N ARG A 43 -0.83 5.48 3.00
CA ARG A 43 -2.21 5.78 3.41
C ARG A 43 -3.05 6.33 2.27
N ALA A 44 -2.50 7.23 1.46
CA ALA A 44 -3.19 7.77 0.29
C ALA A 44 -3.44 6.68 -0.78
N LEU A 45 -2.46 5.79 -0.99
CA LEU A 45 -2.60 4.64 -1.87
C LEU A 45 -3.70 3.69 -1.35
N HIS A 46 -3.68 3.33 -0.07
CA HIS A 46 -4.70 2.50 0.56
C HIS A 46 -6.12 3.10 0.40
N ALA A 47 -6.29 4.40 0.63
CA ALA A 47 -7.59 5.06 0.44
C ALA A 47 -8.10 4.91 -1.01
N SER A 48 -7.21 5.04 -2.00
CA SER A 48 -7.55 4.88 -3.41
C SER A 48 -7.91 3.44 -3.75
N LEU A 49 -7.14 2.47 -3.23
CA LEU A 49 -7.37 1.05 -3.42
C LEU A 49 -8.67 0.58 -2.75
N SER A 50 -8.91 1.00 -1.50
CA SER A 50 -10.09 0.67 -0.71
C SER A 50 -11.37 1.22 -1.34
N ALA A 51 -11.32 2.41 -1.96
CA ALA A 51 -12.45 2.94 -2.73
C ALA A 51 -12.82 2.08 -3.95
N LYS A 52 -11.86 1.35 -4.53
CA LYS A 52 -12.08 0.54 -5.75
C LYS A 52 -12.34 -0.94 -5.44
N ALA A 53 -11.62 -1.53 -4.49
CA ALA A 53 -11.76 -2.93 -4.09
C ALA A 53 -11.66 -3.08 -2.55
N PRO A 54 -12.69 -2.67 -1.81
CA PRO A 54 -12.67 -2.69 -0.34
C PRO A 54 -12.61 -4.11 0.26
N THR A 55 -13.01 -5.12 -0.51
CA THR A 55 -13.02 -6.52 -0.10
C THR A 55 -11.78 -7.29 -0.55
N ASP A 56 -10.83 -6.63 -1.21
CA ASP A 56 -9.58 -7.26 -1.65
C ASP A 56 -8.69 -7.55 -0.44
N ALA A 57 -8.19 -8.79 -0.35
CA ALA A 57 -7.42 -9.26 0.80
C ALA A 57 -6.09 -8.49 0.98
N SER A 58 -5.44 -8.12 -0.13
CA SER A 58 -4.18 -7.36 -0.11
C SER A 58 -4.43 -5.92 0.33
N VAL A 59 -5.57 -5.33 -0.07
CA VAL A 59 -5.99 -3.99 0.36
C VAL A 59 -6.30 -3.96 1.85
N GLN A 60 -7.06 -4.94 2.36
CA GLN A 60 -7.36 -5.04 3.79
C GLN A 60 -6.10 -5.25 4.62
N ARG A 61 -5.18 -6.08 4.13
CA ARG A 61 -3.88 -6.29 4.78
C ARG A 61 -3.07 -5.00 4.86
N LEU A 62 -3.03 -4.21 3.78
CA LEU A 62 -2.37 -2.90 3.77
C LEU A 62 -3.00 -1.95 4.81
N GLY A 63 -4.33 -1.92 4.91
CA GLY A 63 -5.03 -1.12 5.93
C GLY A 63 -4.64 -1.53 7.36
N LEU A 64 -4.62 -2.84 7.64
CA LEU A 64 -4.26 -3.39 8.94
C LEU A 64 -2.81 -3.06 9.33
N GLU A 65 -1.88 -3.22 8.41
CA GLU A 65 -0.45 -2.88 8.60
C GLU A 65 -0.24 -1.38 8.88
N LEU A 66 -1.04 -0.52 8.25
CA LEU A 66 -1.01 0.94 8.46
C LEU A 66 -1.79 1.41 9.70
N GLY A 67 -2.46 0.50 10.41
CA GLY A 67 -3.33 0.82 11.56
C GLY A 67 -4.63 1.54 11.19
N ILE A 68 -5.10 1.38 9.95
CA ILE A 68 -6.34 1.94 9.41
C ILE A 68 -7.38 0.81 9.39
N CYS A 69 -7.94 0.49 10.56
CA CYS A 69 -9.08 -0.43 10.67
C CYS A 69 -10.39 0.32 10.43
#